data_AF-A0A4Q3JBQ8-F1
#
_entry.id   AF-A0A4Q3JBQ8-F1
#
_cell.length_a   1.000
_cell.length_b   1.000
_cell.length_c   1.000
_cell.angle_alpha   90.00
_cell.angle_beta   90.00
_cell.angle_gamma   90.00
#
_symmetry.space_group_name_H-M   'P 1'
#
loop_
_entity.id
_entity.type
_entity.pdbx_description
1 polymer ?
#
loop_
_entity_poly.entity_id
_entity_poly.type
_entity_poly.pdbx_seq_one_letter_code
_entity_poly.pdbx_strand_id
1 'polypeptide(L)'
;MKRVSGRGGRLVLLAALMTAAGACSLVVEQRDRQCASDGDCARLSPGSVCRDEVCVAPASTCASGEPTTPAQFLNRCTGAQCIPFDNCARLGLCNGQPRPARLDPPSP
;
A
#
# COMPACT_ATOMS: atom_id res chain seq x y z
N MET A 1 28.41 48.19 29.92
CA MET A 1 27.97 47.51 28.67
C MET A 1 28.89 46.32 28.41
N LYS A 2 28.45 45.09 28.71
CA LYS A 2 29.25 43.85 28.60
C LYS A 2 29.19 43.35 27.15
N ARG A 3 30.33 43.34 26.44
CA ARG A 3 30.43 42.74 25.09
C ARG A 3 30.32 41.21 25.24
N VAL A 4 29.21 40.64 24.80
CA VAL A 4 29.04 39.19 24.68
C VAL A 4 29.96 38.71 23.53
N SER A 5 30.91 37.86 23.89
CA SER A 5 31.95 37.31 23.01
C SER A 5 31.35 36.54 21.83
N GLY A 6 31.64 37.00 20.60
CA GLY A 6 31.07 36.49 19.34
C GLY A 6 31.43 35.05 18.94
N ARG A 7 32.23 34.34 19.74
CA ARG A 7 32.53 32.90 19.55
C ARG A 7 31.43 31.99 20.10
N GLY A 8 30.80 32.38 21.22
CA GLY A 8 29.73 31.58 21.83
C GLY A 8 28.43 31.61 21.02
N GLY A 9 28.06 32.78 20.49
CA GLY A 9 26.84 32.95 19.71
C GLY A 9 26.83 32.16 18.39
N ARG A 10 27.98 32.04 17.72
CA ARG A 10 28.10 31.25 16.48
C ARG A 10 27.93 29.75 16.72
N LEU A 11 28.48 29.23 17.83
CA LEU A 11 28.33 27.84 18.21
C LEU A 11 26.88 27.50 18.59
N VAL A 12 26.19 28.41 19.29
CA VAL A 12 24.76 28.24 19.63
C VAL A 12 23.88 28.27 18.37
N LEU A 13 24.16 29.17 17.43
CA LEU A 13 23.41 29.25 16.17
C LEU A 13 23.62 28.01 15.28
N LEU A 14 24.86 27.52 15.18
CA LEU A 14 25.19 26.29 14.46
C LEU A 14 24.53 25.07 15.10
N ALA A 15 24.53 24.99 16.43
CA ALA A 15 23.84 23.91 17.14
C ALA A 15 22.33 23.94 16.88
N ALA A 16 21.70 25.12 16.90
CA ALA A 16 20.28 25.30 16.61
C ALA A 16 19.90 24.94 15.16
N LEU A 17 20.76 25.24 14.18
CA LEU A 17 20.54 24.85 12.79
C LEU A 17 20.63 23.33 12.60
N MET A 18 21.55 22.66 13.28
CA MET A 18 21.71 21.20 13.18
C MET A 18 20.54 20.43 13.81
N THR A 19 19.95 20.93 14.90
CA THR A 19 18.73 20.33 15.48
C THR A 19 17.48 20.57 14.63
N ALA A 20 17.36 21.72 13.96
CA ALA A 20 16.23 22.01 13.09
C ALA A 20 16.23 21.15 11.81
N ALA A 21 17.41 20.81 11.27
CA ALA A 21 17.53 19.99 10.06
C ALA A 21 17.23 18.48 10.29
N GLY A 22 17.25 18.00 11.54
CA GLY A 22 17.04 16.58 11.88
C GLY A 22 15.59 16.18 12.18
N ALA A 23 14.65 17.13 12.21
CA ALA A 23 13.28 16.87 12.70
C ALA A 23 12.32 16.24 11.68
N CYS A 24 12.72 16.09 10.41
CA CYS A 24 11.93 15.36 9.42
C CYS A 24 12.17 13.85 9.55
N SER A 25 11.76 13.26 10.67
CA SER A 25 11.72 11.80 10.81
C SER A 25 10.51 11.28 10.02
N LEU A 26 10.77 10.67 8.85
CA LEU A 26 9.77 9.88 8.13
C LEU A 26 9.50 8.61 8.94
N VAL A 27 8.41 8.60 9.72
CA VAL A 27 7.89 7.37 10.30
C VAL A 27 7.13 6.63 9.21
N VAL A 28 7.79 5.64 8.62
CA VAL A 28 7.13 4.66 7.76
C VAL A 28 6.50 3.63 8.70
N GLU A 29 5.20 3.75 8.94
CA GLU A 29 4.44 2.74 9.66
C GLU A 29 4.38 1.47 8.79
N GLN A 30 5.13 0.45 9.16
CA GLN A 30 5.17 -0.85 8.47
C GLN A 30 4.12 -1.84 9.00
N ARG A 31 3.15 -1.38 9.80
CA ARG A 31 2.01 -2.24 10.11
C ARG A 31 1.23 -2.45 8.82
N ASP A 32 1.20 -3.68 8.35
CA ASP A 32 0.41 -4.12 7.19
C ASP A 32 -1.12 -3.93 7.37
N ARG A 33 -1.55 -3.37 8.51
CA ARG A 33 -2.95 -3.17 8.90
C ARG A 33 -3.34 -1.70 8.81
N GLN A 34 -4.09 -1.35 7.77
CA GLN A 34 -4.70 -0.03 7.57
C GLN A 34 -6.11 0.06 8.19
N CYS A 35 -6.77 -1.08 8.40
CA CYS A 35 -8.12 -1.15 8.94
C CYS A 35 -8.35 -2.44 9.75
N ALA A 36 -9.31 -2.38 10.68
CA ALA A 36 -9.90 -3.53 11.36
C ALA A 36 -11.37 -3.74 10.97
N SER A 37 -12.02 -2.70 10.44
CA SER A 37 -13.40 -2.71 9.99
C SER A 37 -13.62 -1.76 8.80
N ASP A 38 -14.70 -1.93 8.06
CA ASP A 38 -15.05 -1.05 6.92
C ASP A 38 -15.17 0.43 7.34
N GLY A 39 -15.56 0.69 8.59
CA GLY A 39 -15.66 2.04 9.15
C GLY A 39 -14.32 2.79 9.16
N ASP A 40 -13.21 2.07 9.26
CA ASP A 40 -11.87 2.67 9.26
C ASP A 40 -11.52 3.26 7.89
N CYS A 41 -12.11 2.71 6.81
CA CYS A 41 -11.87 3.12 5.44
C CYS A 41 -12.69 4.34 4.99
N ALA A 42 -13.67 4.77 5.80
CA ALA A 42 -14.60 5.84 5.45
C ALA A 42 -13.94 7.17 5.03
N ARG A 43 -12.71 7.43 5.50
CA ARG A 43 -11.95 8.66 5.19
C ARG A 43 -11.13 8.59 3.90
N LEU A 44 -10.90 7.39 3.34
CA LEU A 44 -10.03 7.21 2.17
C LEU A 44 -10.80 7.36 0.86
N SER A 45 -11.94 6.67 0.74
CA SER A 45 -12.80 6.76 -0.44
C SER A 45 -14.22 6.31 -0.12
N PRO A 46 -15.26 6.95 -0.69
CA PRO A 46 -16.64 6.50 -0.53
C PRO A 46 -16.80 5.02 -0.92
N GLY A 47 -17.38 4.23 -0.01
CA GLY A 47 -17.64 2.80 -0.23
C GLY A 47 -16.42 1.88 -0.13
N SER A 48 -15.24 2.37 0.25
CA SER A 48 -14.10 1.49 0.51
C SER A 48 -14.37 0.55 1.68
N VAL A 49 -13.87 -0.68 1.58
CA VAL A 49 -14.11 -1.77 2.53
C VAL A 49 -12.78 -2.31 3.05
N CYS A 50 -12.79 -2.86 4.24
CA CYS A 50 -11.62 -3.47 4.84
C CYS A 50 -11.48 -4.92 4.36
N ARG A 51 -10.43 -5.22 3.60
CA ARG A 51 -10.14 -6.56 3.11
C ARG A 51 -8.68 -6.90 3.37
N ASP A 52 -8.44 -8.03 4.04
CA ASP A 52 -7.10 -8.47 4.42
C ASP A 52 -6.33 -7.35 5.16
N GLU A 53 -7.03 -6.62 6.03
CA GLU A 53 -6.50 -5.52 6.85
C GLU A 53 -6.07 -4.28 6.05
N VAL A 54 -6.42 -4.21 4.76
CA VAL A 54 -6.14 -3.08 3.86
C VAL A 54 -7.46 -2.48 3.36
N CYS A 55 -7.53 -1.15 3.29
CA CYS A 55 -8.68 -0.48 2.70
C CYS A 55 -8.62 -0.57 1.17
N VAL A 56 -9.54 -1.32 0.60
CA VAL A 56 -9.67 -1.46 -0.85
C VAL A 56 -10.89 -0.68 -1.33
N ALA A 57 -10.82 -0.17 -2.56
CA ALA A 57 -12.01 0.34 -3.22
C ALA A 57 -13.09 -0.74 -3.21
N PRO A 58 -14.39 -0.37 -3.09
CA PRO A 58 -15.44 -1.35 -3.26
C PRO A 58 -15.19 -2.07 -4.58
N ALA A 59 -15.31 -3.40 -4.58
CA ALA A 59 -15.19 -4.14 -5.81
C ALA A 59 -16.15 -3.49 -6.82
N SER A 60 -15.61 -2.84 -7.86
CA SER A 60 -16.42 -2.48 -8.99
C SER A 60 -16.98 -3.81 -9.48
N THR A 61 -18.30 -3.96 -9.40
CA THR A 61 -18.96 -5.09 -10.04
C THR A 61 -18.50 -5.04 -11.49
N CYS A 62 -17.68 -6.01 -11.90
CA CYS A 62 -17.18 -6.01 -13.25
C CYS A 62 -18.39 -6.01 -14.20
N ALA A 63 -18.28 -5.30 -15.32
CA ALA A 63 -19.40 -5.17 -16.23
C ALA A 63 -19.63 -6.52 -16.93
N SER A 64 -20.81 -7.10 -16.71
CA SER A 64 -21.30 -8.28 -17.41
C SER A 64 -22.11 -7.89 -18.65
N GLY A 65 -21.99 -8.65 -19.73
CA GLY A 65 -22.71 -8.39 -20.98
C GLY A 65 -21.91 -7.54 -21.98
N GLU A 66 -22.62 -6.86 -22.88
CA GLU A 66 -22.01 -6.01 -23.90
C GLU A 66 -21.80 -4.58 -23.36
N PRO A 67 -20.55 -4.05 -23.36
CA PRO A 67 -20.28 -2.73 -22.82
C PRO A 67 -20.93 -1.62 -23.66
N THR A 68 -21.68 -0.71 -23.03
CA THR A 68 -22.26 0.48 -23.68
C THR A 68 -21.55 1.78 -23.30
N THR A 69 -20.59 1.72 -22.37
CA THR A 69 -19.80 2.88 -21.94
C THR A 69 -18.31 2.54 -21.86
N PRO A 70 -17.40 3.53 -21.97
CA PRO A 70 -15.97 3.32 -21.78
C PRO A 70 -15.62 2.70 -20.42
N ALA A 71 -16.32 3.12 -19.36
CA ALA A 71 -16.12 2.57 -18.02
C ALA A 71 -16.48 1.07 -17.96
N GLN A 72 -17.56 0.65 -18.63
CA GLN A 72 -17.92 -0.77 -18.71
C GLN A 72 -16.92 -1.57 -19.55
N PHE A 73 -16.41 -1.00 -20.65
CA PHE A 73 -15.42 -1.67 -21.48
C PHE A 73 -14.13 -1.94 -20.70
N LEU A 74 -13.64 -0.95 -19.96
CA LEU A 74 -12.43 -1.07 -19.13
C LEU A 74 -12.59 -2.01 -17.94
N ASN A 75 -13.82 -2.21 -17.46
CA ASN A 75 -14.11 -3.05 -16.29
C ASN A 75 -14.87 -4.33 -16.65
N ARG A 76 -14.79 -4.82 -17.90
CA ARG A 76 -15.51 -6.03 -18.31
C ARG A 76 -15.05 -7.23 -17.48
N CYS A 77 -15.98 -8.04 -16.99
CA CYS A 77 -15.63 -9.29 -16.34
C CYS A 77 -14.82 -10.17 -17.30
N THR A 78 -13.70 -10.70 -16.84
CA THR A 78 -12.95 -11.71 -17.58
C THR A 78 -13.44 -13.11 -17.18
N GLY A 79 -13.65 -13.98 -18.18
CA GLY A 79 -13.82 -15.41 -17.96
C GLY A 79 -12.49 -16.16 -17.80
N ALA A 80 -11.35 -15.45 -17.80
CA ALA A 80 -10.05 -16.05 -17.67
C ALA A 80 -9.91 -16.74 -16.30
N GLN A 81 -9.37 -17.95 -16.32
CA GLN A 81 -9.00 -18.63 -15.09
C GLN A 81 -7.67 -18.06 -14.59
N CYS A 82 -7.60 -17.68 -13.32
CA CYS A 82 -6.32 -17.41 -12.67
C CYS A 82 -5.53 -18.72 -12.56
N ILE A 83 -4.48 -18.82 -13.36
CA ILE A 83 -3.50 -19.91 -13.28
C ILE A 83 -2.30 -19.39 -12.48
N PRO A 84 -1.96 -20.00 -11.34
CA PRO A 84 -0.80 -19.58 -10.56
C PRO A 84 0.48 -19.75 -11.40
N PHE A 85 1.30 -18.70 -11.42
CA PHE A 85 2.56 -18.71 -12.16
C PHE A 85 3.58 -19.61 -11.48
N ASP A 86 4.17 -20.56 -12.23
CA ASP A 86 5.11 -21.55 -11.69
C ASP A 86 6.56 -21.09 -11.73
N ASN A 87 6.92 -20.12 -10.91
CA ASN A 87 8.34 -19.76 -10.81
C ASN A 87 9.18 -20.97 -10.36
N CYS A 88 8.64 -21.81 -9.48
CA CYS A 88 9.30 -23.01 -8.97
C CYS A 88 9.72 -23.99 -10.07
N ALA A 89 8.78 -24.47 -10.90
CA ALA A 89 9.10 -25.45 -11.94
C ALA A 89 9.76 -24.82 -13.17
N ARG A 90 9.43 -23.57 -13.51
CA ARG A 90 10.05 -22.92 -14.68
C ARG A 90 11.50 -22.52 -14.42
N LEU A 91 11.84 -22.16 -13.17
CA LEU A 91 13.21 -21.78 -12.79
C LEU A 91 13.98 -22.93 -12.13
N GLY A 92 13.36 -24.11 -11.96
CA GLY A 92 13.99 -25.29 -11.37
C GLY A 92 14.36 -25.17 -9.89
N LEU A 93 13.76 -24.23 -9.16
CA LEU A 93 14.17 -23.84 -7.80
C LEU A 93 13.66 -24.79 -6.69
N CYS A 94 12.64 -25.61 -6.98
CA CYS A 94 11.89 -26.31 -5.94
C CYS A 94 12.16 -27.82 -5.91
N ASN A 95 13.21 -28.32 -6.58
CA ASN A 95 13.68 -29.71 -6.51
C ASN A 95 12.56 -30.76 -6.67
N GLY A 96 11.54 -30.48 -7.48
CA GLY A 96 10.39 -31.37 -7.71
C GLY A 96 9.30 -31.37 -6.62
N GLN A 97 9.37 -30.49 -5.62
CA GLN A 97 8.33 -30.38 -4.59
C GLN A 97 7.04 -29.75 -5.16
N PRO A 98 5.85 -30.25 -4.75
CA PRO A 98 4.58 -29.71 -5.20
C PRO A 98 4.39 -28.27 -4.72
N ARG A 99 3.71 -27.46 -5.52
CA ARG A 99 3.45 -26.05 -5.20
C ARG A 99 2.53 -25.92 -3.98
N PRO A 100 2.61 -24.78 -3.25
CA PRO A 100 1.56 -24.39 -2.32
C PRO A 100 0.21 -24.35 -3.03
N ALA A 101 -0.86 -24.71 -2.32
CA ALA A 101 -2.21 -24.77 -2.87
C ALA A 101 -2.63 -23.45 -3.53
N ARG A 102 -3.44 -23.56 -4.58
CA ARG A 102 -4.06 -22.42 -5.27
C ARG A 102 -4.84 -21.60 -4.25
N LEU A 103 -4.54 -20.30 -4.16
CA LEU A 103 -5.42 -19.36 -3.48
C LEU A 103 -6.62 -19.13 -4.40
N ASP A 104 -7.74 -19.78 -4.08
CA ASP A 104 -8.99 -19.47 -4.75
C ASP A 104 -9.48 -18.10 -4.24
N PRO A 105 -9.89 -17.19 -5.15
CA PRO A 105 -10.48 -15.92 -4.74
C PRO A 105 -11.77 -16.20 -3.94
N PRO A 106 -12.08 -15.37 -2.92
CA PRO A 106 -13.32 -15.51 -2.18
C PRO A 106 -14.52 -15.37 -3.14
N SER A 107 -15.49 -16.28 -2.98
CA SER A 107 -16.76 -16.23 -3.70
C SER A 107 -17.47 -14.89 -3.42
N PRO A 108 -18.18 -14.32 -4.42
CA PRO A 108 -18.93 -13.07 -4.25
C PRO A 108 -20.03 -13.18 -3.19
#